data_AF-A0AAN6VFK5-F1
#
_entry.id   AF-A0AAN6VFK5-F1
#
_cell.length_a   1.000
_cell.length_b   1.000
_cell.length_c   1.000
_cell.angle_alpha   90.00
_cell.angle_beta   90.00
_cell.angle_gamma   90.00
#
_symmetry.space_group_name_H-M   'P 1'
#
loop_
_entity.id
_entity.type
_entity.pdbx_description
1 polymer ?
#
loop_
_entity_poly.entity_id
_entity_poly.type
_entity_poly.pdbx_seq_one_letter_code
_entity_poly.pdbx_strand_id
1 'polypeptide(L)'
;MTLHQLPDVDGQIAQGSHEDTAYDSDAPPAYDTAVNLPATASTPPKTTSDPKGSDEAPVQHGETPAPMTLCSTFAKYGDGWGTLDLRMRSDFTSPHPEHRALPWEAVLAVKCQDVPRLMRDGFFWSVDNVLPEEGYMTHTSMVKPEWRAQGYHHIRTWFLIDKSNGESPQWVARLQVFATTSELLPRFRVQTLSRDNVCSATAWDAHGRTVYNYDWGWEDSSYNCIYDDKPLQGAHPRRRQRKQGR
;
A
#
# COMPACT_ATOMS: atom_id res chain seq x y z
N MET A 1 34.46 1.91 -59.65
CA MET A 1 34.65 0.44 -59.52
C MET A 1 34.36 0.10 -58.07
N THR A 2 33.34 -0.63 -57.64
CA THR A 2 32.17 -1.25 -58.28
C THR A 2 31.16 -1.40 -57.14
N LEU A 3 29.93 -0.93 -57.38
CA LEU A 3 28.78 -1.08 -56.49
C LEU A 3 28.35 -2.56 -56.46
N HIS A 4 28.10 -3.13 -55.28
CA HIS A 4 27.34 -4.38 -55.15
C HIS A 4 25.98 -4.07 -54.50
N GLN A 5 24.96 -3.96 -55.36
CA GLN A 5 23.55 -4.10 -55.02
C GLN A 5 23.20 -5.60 -54.97
N LEU A 6 22.40 -5.99 -53.97
CA LEU A 6 21.66 -7.25 -53.93
C LEU A 6 20.16 -6.95 -53.82
N PRO A 7 19.28 -7.86 -54.29
CA PRO A 7 17.99 -7.50 -54.85
C PRO A 7 16.83 -7.47 -53.85
N ASP A 8 15.85 -6.63 -54.19
CA ASP A 8 14.47 -6.67 -53.72
C ASP A 8 13.82 -8.05 -53.98
N VAL A 9 13.09 -8.55 -52.99
CA VAL A 9 12.11 -9.63 -53.16
C VAL A 9 10.81 -9.18 -52.51
N ASP A 10 9.91 -8.71 -53.35
CA ASP A 10 8.48 -8.62 -53.07
C ASP A 10 7.86 -10.03 -52.99
N GLY A 11 6.97 -10.22 -52.03
CA GLY A 11 6.17 -11.44 -51.89
C GLY A 11 4.95 -11.19 -50.99
N GLN A 12 3.83 -10.85 -51.61
CA GLN A 12 2.51 -10.71 -50.99
C GLN A 12 1.89 -12.06 -50.58
N ILE A 13 0.80 -11.92 -49.81
CA ILE A 13 -0.38 -12.81 -49.63
C ILE A 13 -0.33 -13.78 -48.44
N ALA A 14 -1.14 -13.48 -47.41
CA ALA A 14 -2.35 -14.26 -47.10
C ALA A 14 -3.13 -13.63 -45.93
N GLN A 15 -4.36 -13.19 -46.23
CA GLN A 15 -5.41 -12.97 -45.25
C GLN A 15 -5.88 -14.34 -44.73
N GLY A 16 -5.98 -14.48 -43.41
CA GLY A 16 -6.57 -15.64 -42.74
C GLY A 16 -7.54 -15.17 -41.67
N SER A 17 -8.82 -15.20 -42.02
CA SER A 17 -9.98 -15.09 -41.13
C SER A 17 -10.17 -16.39 -40.33
N HIS A 18 -10.35 -16.30 -39.02
CA HIS A 18 -10.99 -17.33 -38.18
C HIS A 18 -11.58 -16.58 -36.98
N GLU A 19 -12.90 -16.35 -36.97
CA GLU A 19 -13.98 -17.23 -36.51
C GLU A 19 -14.23 -17.11 -35.00
N ASP A 20 -15.47 -16.68 -34.75
CA ASP A 20 -16.21 -16.63 -33.51
C ASP A 20 -16.11 -17.94 -32.71
N THR A 21 -15.88 -17.81 -31.40
CA THR A 21 -16.41 -18.77 -30.43
C THR A 21 -17.11 -18.00 -29.31
N ALA A 22 -18.44 -18.12 -29.31
CA ALA A 22 -19.32 -17.65 -28.25
C ALA A 22 -19.03 -18.45 -26.98
N TYR A 23 -18.74 -17.75 -25.88
CA TYR A 23 -18.67 -18.36 -24.55
C TYR A 23 -20.06 -18.37 -23.91
N ASP A 24 -20.52 -19.59 -23.70
CA ASP A 24 -21.72 -19.99 -22.97
C ASP A 24 -21.66 -19.44 -21.53
N SER A 25 -22.67 -18.68 -21.14
CA SER A 25 -22.79 -18.06 -19.82
C SER A 25 -23.72 -18.89 -18.94
N ASP A 26 -23.17 -19.93 -18.32
CA ASP A 26 -23.83 -20.67 -17.25
C ASP A 26 -23.78 -19.85 -15.95
N ALA A 27 -24.91 -19.22 -15.61
CA ALA A 27 -25.14 -18.55 -14.34
C ALA A 27 -25.47 -19.58 -13.24
N PRO A 28 -24.78 -19.58 -12.08
CA PRO A 28 -25.20 -20.37 -10.93
C PRO A 28 -26.34 -19.68 -10.14
N PRO A 29 -27.16 -20.47 -9.42
CA PRO A 29 -28.50 -20.07 -8.96
C PRO A 29 -28.50 -19.13 -7.75
N ALA A 30 -29.54 -18.29 -7.71
CA ALA A 30 -29.93 -17.48 -6.56
C ALA A 30 -30.24 -18.38 -5.35
N TYR A 31 -29.57 -18.12 -4.22
CA TYR A 31 -30.03 -18.59 -2.92
C TYR A 31 -30.76 -17.46 -2.20
N ASP A 32 -32.05 -17.67 -2.07
CA ASP A 32 -32.97 -16.98 -1.21
C ASP A 32 -32.77 -17.49 0.23
N THR A 33 -32.51 -16.61 1.19
CA THR A 33 -32.75 -16.92 2.60
C THR A 33 -33.07 -15.64 3.36
N ALA A 34 -34.37 -15.38 3.48
CA ALA A 34 -34.95 -14.47 4.45
C ALA A 34 -34.58 -14.88 5.88
N VAL A 35 -34.21 -13.90 6.71
CA VAL A 35 -34.31 -14.02 8.17
C VAL A 35 -35.11 -12.83 8.70
N ASN A 36 -36.32 -13.15 9.16
CA ASN A 36 -37.21 -12.31 9.95
C ASN A 36 -36.50 -11.80 11.22
N LEU A 37 -36.60 -10.51 11.50
CA LEU A 37 -36.48 -9.97 12.86
C LEU A 37 -37.65 -9.01 13.14
N PRO A 38 -38.31 -9.14 14.31
CA PRO A 38 -39.57 -8.44 14.61
C PRO A 38 -39.35 -6.98 14.99
N ALA A 39 -40.35 -6.17 14.61
CA ALA A 39 -40.52 -4.79 15.02
C ALA A 39 -40.86 -4.68 16.51
N THR A 40 -40.19 -3.76 17.22
CA THR A 40 -40.69 -3.22 18.49
C THR A 40 -40.77 -1.71 18.40
N ALA A 41 -42.01 -1.23 18.34
CA ALA A 41 -42.39 0.16 18.54
C ALA A 41 -42.39 0.48 20.04
N SER A 42 -41.85 1.63 20.43
CA SER A 42 -42.24 2.33 21.66
C SER A 42 -41.95 3.83 21.51
N THR A 43 -43.01 4.60 21.26
CA THR A 43 -43.10 6.04 21.50
C THR A 43 -43.57 6.29 22.96
N PRO A 44 -43.58 7.53 23.49
CA PRO A 44 -43.04 7.87 24.80
C PRO A 44 -44.14 8.22 25.83
N PRO A 45 -43.80 8.55 27.10
CA PRO A 45 -44.66 9.36 27.93
C PRO A 45 -44.17 10.81 28.04
N LYS A 46 -45.16 11.70 28.03
CA LYS A 46 -45.09 13.16 28.06
C LYS A 46 -45.98 13.64 29.21
N THR A 47 -45.41 14.23 30.26
CA THR A 47 -46.12 14.99 31.32
C THR A 47 -45.07 15.62 32.25
N THR A 48 -45.13 16.84 32.81
CA THR A 48 -45.86 18.10 32.65
C THR A 48 -45.21 19.09 33.65
N SER A 49 -44.94 20.32 33.20
CA SER A 49 -44.72 21.62 33.91
C SER A 49 -44.23 21.71 35.37
N ASP A 50 -43.03 22.28 35.56
CA ASP A 50 -42.63 23.56 36.24
C ASP A 50 -43.58 24.33 37.20
N PRO A 51 -43.11 25.35 38.01
CA PRO A 51 -41.73 25.78 38.34
C PRO A 51 -41.50 26.18 39.84
N LYS A 52 -40.24 26.28 40.29
CA LYS A 52 -39.74 27.42 41.12
C LYS A 52 -38.27 27.26 41.53
N GLY A 53 -37.48 28.30 41.29
CA GLY A 53 -36.52 28.80 42.29
C GLY A 53 -35.03 28.64 41.99
N SER A 54 -34.42 29.80 41.79
CA SER A 54 -33.05 30.21 42.19
C SER A 54 -31.83 29.74 41.40
N ASP A 55 -31.10 30.78 40.99
CA ASP A 55 -29.65 30.92 40.80
C ASP A 55 -29.02 30.42 39.49
N GLU A 56 -29.07 31.34 38.52
CA GLU A 56 -28.15 31.45 37.38
C GLU A 56 -26.69 31.57 37.89
N ALA A 57 -25.95 30.47 37.79
CA ALA A 57 -24.49 30.51 37.66
C ALA A 57 -24.16 30.39 36.16
N PRO A 58 -23.17 31.16 35.63
CA PRO A 58 -22.85 31.13 34.22
C PRO A 58 -22.31 29.74 33.84
N VAL A 59 -23.07 29.04 32.98
CA VAL A 59 -22.65 27.79 32.35
C VAL A 59 -21.42 28.11 31.50
N GLN A 60 -20.25 27.71 32.01
CA GLN A 60 -19.04 27.65 31.21
C GLN A 60 -19.31 26.67 30.07
N HIS A 61 -19.44 27.20 28.85
CA HIS A 61 -19.35 26.40 27.64
C HIS A 61 -18.01 25.69 27.70
N GLY A 62 -18.05 24.39 28.02
CA GLY A 62 -16.89 23.52 27.94
C GLY A 62 -16.29 23.68 26.56
N GLU A 63 -15.02 24.06 26.54
CA GLU A 63 -14.19 24.07 25.34
C GLU A 63 -14.39 22.74 24.61
N THR A 64 -14.94 22.82 23.40
CA THR A 64 -14.88 21.73 22.44
C THR A 64 -13.43 21.27 22.40
N PRO A 65 -13.10 20.00 22.74
CA PRO A 65 -11.73 19.54 22.65
C PRO A 65 -11.30 19.73 21.19
N ALA A 66 -10.21 20.46 21.01
CA ALA A 66 -9.61 20.69 19.71
C ALA A 66 -9.55 19.36 18.95
N PRO A 67 -9.79 19.35 17.62
CA PRO A 67 -9.68 18.13 16.83
C PRO A 67 -8.34 17.49 17.15
N MET A 68 -8.36 16.24 17.61
CA MET A 68 -7.17 15.49 17.95
C MET A 68 -6.19 15.59 16.78
N THR A 69 -5.20 16.47 16.92
CA THR A 69 -4.01 16.45 16.09
C THR A 69 -3.32 15.16 16.49
N LEU A 70 -3.70 14.06 15.82
CA LEU A 70 -2.96 12.81 15.86
C LEU A 70 -1.57 13.14 15.30
N CYS A 71 -0.68 13.59 16.18
CA CYS A 71 0.73 13.69 15.92
C CYS A 71 1.19 12.25 15.73
N SER A 72 1.05 11.74 14.50
CA SER A 72 1.31 10.34 14.19
C SER A 72 2.72 10.02 14.64
N THR A 73 2.94 8.82 15.20
CA THR A 73 4.26 8.40 15.64
C THR A 73 5.30 8.56 14.52
N PHE A 74 4.91 8.35 13.25
CA PHE A 74 5.76 8.59 12.08
C PHE A 74 6.21 10.04 11.86
N ALA A 75 5.42 11.03 12.30
CA ALA A 75 5.77 12.46 12.19
C ALA A 75 6.74 12.91 13.29
N LYS A 76 6.75 12.22 14.44
CA LYS A 76 7.62 12.55 15.59
C LYS A 76 9.10 12.25 15.34
N TYR A 77 9.39 11.27 14.50
CA TYR A 77 10.75 10.89 14.11
C TYR A 77 11.05 11.48 12.72
N GLY A 78 12.24 12.05 12.49
CA GLY A 78 12.56 12.51 11.14
C GLY A 78 13.86 13.29 10.99
N ASP A 79 14.25 14.09 11.98
CA ASP A 79 15.45 14.90 11.83
C ASP A 79 16.70 14.01 11.85
N GLY A 80 17.44 14.02 10.74
CA GLY A 80 18.68 13.26 10.55
C GLY A 80 18.51 11.76 10.30
N TRP A 81 17.29 11.27 10.04
CA TRP A 81 17.05 9.86 9.73
C TRP A 81 17.06 9.63 8.22
N GLY A 82 17.53 8.47 7.78
CA GLY A 82 17.36 8.02 6.41
C GLY A 82 15.99 7.38 6.19
N THR A 83 15.65 7.11 4.93
CA THR A 83 14.35 6.55 4.56
C THR A 83 14.49 5.32 3.66
N LEU A 84 13.51 4.42 3.75
CA LEU A 84 13.32 3.28 2.85
C LEU A 84 11.85 3.22 2.46
N ASP A 85 11.57 3.35 1.17
CA ASP A 85 10.24 3.17 0.62
C ASP A 85 10.17 1.84 -0.12
N LEU A 86 9.16 1.03 0.22
CA LEU A 86 8.83 -0.23 -0.44
C LEU A 86 7.46 -0.12 -1.08
N ARG A 87 7.36 -0.48 -2.36
CA ARG A 87 6.09 -0.62 -3.06
C ARG A 87 5.79 -2.11 -3.25
N MET A 88 4.57 -2.50 -2.90
CA MET A 88 4.15 -3.90 -2.92
C MET A 88 2.83 -4.10 -3.64
N ARG A 89 2.65 -5.23 -4.33
CA ARG A 89 1.48 -5.53 -5.18
C ARG A 89 0.90 -6.90 -4.88
N SER A 90 -0.39 -7.08 -5.19
CA SER A 90 -1.09 -8.35 -4.98
C SER A 90 -0.68 -9.46 -5.94
N ASP A 91 -0.14 -9.13 -7.11
CA ASP A 91 0.30 -10.10 -8.13
C ASP A 91 1.46 -9.53 -8.95
N PHE A 92 2.42 -10.40 -9.28
CA PHE A 92 3.66 -10.17 -10.04
C PHE A 92 3.74 -10.97 -11.33
N THR A 93 2.81 -11.90 -11.53
CA THR A 93 2.92 -12.93 -12.56
C THR A 93 2.46 -12.45 -13.93
N SER A 94 1.74 -11.33 -14.02
CA SER A 94 1.32 -10.77 -15.30
C SER A 94 2.34 -9.74 -15.81
N PRO A 95 3.16 -10.07 -16.83
CA PRO A 95 4.18 -9.17 -17.38
C PRO A 95 3.59 -7.97 -18.13
N HIS A 96 2.27 -7.94 -18.33
CA HIS A 96 1.55 -6.79 -18.86
C HIS A 96 0.35 -6.48 -17.95
N PRO A 97 0.36 -5.35 -17.22
CA PRO A 97 -0.86 -4.87 -16.58
C PRO A 97 -1.73 -4.34 -17.71
N GLU A 98 -2.66 -5.16 -18.18
CA GLU A 98 -3.72 -4.75 -19.09
C GLU A 98 -4.63 -3.75 -18.38
N HIS A 99 -4.18 -2.49 -18.20
CA HIS A 99 -4.88 -1.31 -17.69
C HIS A 99 -5.78 -1.47 -16.43
N ARG A 100 -5.78 -2.64 -15.79
CA ARG A 100 -6.67 -2.97 -14.69
C ARG A 100 -5.89 -2.81 -13.40
N ALA A 101 -6.45 -1.96 -12.54
CA ALA A 101 -6.03 -1.85 -11.16
C ALA A 101 -5.93 -3.24 -10.54
N LEU A 102 -4.80 -3.54 -9.90
CA LEU A 102 -4.73 -4.73 -9.06
C LEU A 102 -5.71 -4.55 -7.88
N PRO A 103 -6.21 -5.65 -7.28
CA PRO A 103 -7.11 -5.55 -6.11
C PRO A 103 -6.58 -4.62 -5.03
N TRP A 104 -5.28 -4.67 -4.78
CA TRP A 104 -4.60 -3.77 -3.85
C TRP A 104 -3.16 -3.49 -4.24
N GLU A 105 -2.67 -2.38 -3.72
CA GLU A 105 -1.28 -1.98 -3.78
C GLU A 105 -0.87 -1.34 -2.47
N ALA A 106 0.35 -1.58 -2.01
CA ALA A 106 0.81 -1.11 -0.72
C ALA A 106 2.10 -0.30 -0.85
N VAL A 107 2.20 0.76 -0.05
CA VAL A 107 3.40 1.58 0.09
C VAL A 107 3.80 1.56 1.57
N LEU A 108 5.00 1.07 1.84
CA LEU A 108 5.60 1.07 3.16
C LEU A 108 6.74 2.06 3.17
N ALA A 109 6.53 3.21 3.81
CA ALA A 109 7.54 4.23 4.02
C ALA A 109 8.16 4.03 5.40
N VAL A 110 9.47 3.83 5.47
CA VAL A 110 10.23 3.58 6.69
C VAL A 110 11.18 4.74 6.91
N LYS A 111 11.23 5.27 8.12
CA LYS A 111 12.31 6.14 8.60
C LYS A 111 13.21 5.30 9.50
N CYS A 112 14.53 5.42 9.38
CA CYS A 112 15.46 4.71 10.24
C CYS A 112 16.73 5.52 10.55
N GLN A 113 17.34 5.21 11.69
CA GLN A 113 18.57 5.88 12.15
C GLN A 113 19.80 5.50 11.32
N ASP A 114 19.84 4.26 10.84
CA ASP A 114 21.00 3.68 10.17
C ASP A 114 20.53 2.81 8.99
N VAL A 115 20.41 3.45 7.81
CA VAL A 115 20.00 2.78 6.57
C VAL A 115 20.96 1.65 6.20
N PRO A 116 22.31 1.83 6.19
CA PRO A 116 23.22 0.71 5.94
C PRO A 116 22.96 -0.50 6.82
N ARG A 117 22.85 -0.30 8.13
CA ARG A 117 22.55 -1.39 9.07
C ARG A 117 21.21 -2.05 8.78
N LEU A 118 20.14 -1.28 8.56
CA LEU A 118 18.81 -1.82 8.23
C LEU A 118 18.86 -2.73 7.00
N MET A 119 19.60 -2.29 5.97
CA MET A 119 19.75 -3.00 4.70
C MET A 119 20.60 -4.27 4.86
N ARG A 120 21.65 -4.22 5.68
CA ARG A 120 22.58 -5.34 5.93
C ARG A 120 21.93 -6.44 6.76
N ASP A 121 21.34 -6.05 7.88
CA ASP A 121 20.75 -6.97 8.85
C ASP A 121 19.40 -7.50 8.35
N GLY A 122 18.79 -6.77 7.41
CA GLY A 122 17.51 -7.07 6.78
C GLY A 122 16.37 -6.36 7.49
N PHE A 123 15.44 -5.83 6.71
CA PHE A 123 14.22 -5.26 7.25
C PHE A 123 13.15 -6.35 7.43
N PHE A 124 12.73 -6.54 8.68
CA PHE A 124 11.70 -7.48 9.10
C PHE A 124 10.68 -6.76 9.98
N TRP A 125 9.41 -7.11 9.82
CA TRP A 125 8.34 -6.66 10.70
C TRP A 125 7.34 -7.80 10.93
N SER A 126 6.64 -7.74 12.05
CA SER A 126 5.52 -8.62 12.39
C SER A 126 4.30 -7.79 12.80
N VAL A 127 3.22 -8.49 13.16
CA VAL A 127 2.04 -7.87 13.78
C VAL A 127 2.38 -7.14 15.07
N ASP A 128 3.42 -7.59 15.79
CA ASP A 128 3.81 -7.00 17.07
C ASP A 128 4.37 -5.60 16.88
N ASN A 129 4.88 -5.26 15.69
CA ASN A 129 5.34 -3.91 15.37
C ASN A 129 4.19 -2.93 15.13
N VAL A 130 2.98 -3.41 14.83
CA VAL A 130 1.83 -2.56 14.50
C VAL A 130 1.36 -1.82 15.76
N LEU A 131 1.02 -0.54 15.60
CA LEU A 131 0.36 0.29 16.61
C LEU A 131 -1.17 0.21 16.40
N PRO A 132 -1.91 -0.58 17.22
CA PRO A 132 -3.29 -0.95 16.90
C PRO A 132 -4.26 0.24 16.82
N GLU A 133 -4.02 1.27 17.64
CA GLU A 133 -4.93 2.42 17.81
C GLU A 133 -4.57 3.62 16.92
N GLU A 134 -3.42 3.60 16.22
CA GLU A 134 -3.01 4.71 15.34
C GLU A 134 -3.49 4.54 13.89
N GLY A 135 -3.95 3.36 13.52
CA GLY A 135 -4.39 3.07 12.16
C GLY A 135 -5.72 3.74 11.81
N TYR A 136 -5.88 4.17 10.56
CA TYR A 136 -7.11 4.81 10.09
C TYR A 136 -7.41 4.48 8.63
N MET A 137 -8.68 4.64 8.23
CA MET A 137 -9.09 4.61 6.82
C MET A 137 -9.29 6.02 6.30
N THR A 138 -9.03 6.21 5.02
CA THR A 138 -9.20 7.51 4.37
C THR A 138 -10.14 7.39 3.18
N HIS A 139 -11.03 8.37 3.05
CA HIS A 139 -11.95 8.48 1.92
C HIS A 139 -11.22 8.86 0.62
N THR A 140 -11.87 8.53 -0.48
CA THR A 140 -11.38 8.67 -1.87
C THR A 140 -10.87 10.06 -2.23
N SER A 141 -11.41 11.11 -1.60
CA SER A 141 -11.00 12.50 -1.87
C SER A 141 -9.57 12.82 -1.47
N MET A 142 -8.98 12.08 -0.52
CA MET A 142 -7.58 12.28 -0.10
C MET A 142 -6.59 11.35 -0.83
N VAL A 143 -7.09 10.49 -1.71
CA VAL A 143 -6.24 9.67 -2.58
C VAL A 143 -5.64 10.57 -3.65
N LYS A 144 -4.30 10.57 -3.76
CA LYS A 144 -3.62 11.41 -4.75
C LYS A 144 -4.14 11.09 -6.17
N PRO A 145 -4.22 12.09 -7.08
CA PRO A 145 -4.75 11.90 -8.43
C PRO A 145 -4.13 10.72 -9.19
N GLU A 146 -2.84 10.45 -8.98
CA GLU A 146 -2.11 9.39 -9.69
C GLU A 146 -2.59 7.99 -9.27
N TRP A 147 -2.95 7.81 -8.00
CA TRP A 147 -3.53 6.56 -7.49
C TRP A 147 -4.98 6.39 -7.94
N ARG A 148 -5.76 7.47 -8.00
CA ARG A 148 -7.13 7.45 -8.51
C ARG A 148 -7.19 7.14 -10.01
N ALA A 149 -6.27 7.71 -10.79
CA ALA A 149 -6.14 7.40 -12.21
C ALA A 149 -5.80 5.92 -12.46
N GLN A 150 -5.19 5.25 -11.48
CA GLN A 150 -4.92 3.81 -11.48
C GLN A 150 -6.08 2.97 -10.90
N GLY A 151 -7.25 3.57 -10.61
CA GLY A 151 -8.44 2.87 -10.12
C GLY A 151 -8.49 2.60 -8.60
N TYR A 152 -7.56 3.15 -7.83
CA TYR A 152 -7.58 3.03 -6.38
C TYR A 152 -8.40 4.16 -5.74
N HIS A 153 -9.40 3.78 -4.96
CA HIS A 153 -10.36 4.73 -4.37
C HIS A 153 -10.38 4.72 -2.85
N HIS A 154 -9.70 3.77 -2.21
CA HIS A 154 -9.73 3.60 -0.77
C HIS A 154 -8.32 3.39 -0.23
N ILE A 155 -8.03 3.95 0.96
CA ILE A 155 -6.76 3.76 1.64
C ILE A 155 -7.01 3.33 3.07
N ARG A 156 -6.25 2.34 3.54
CA ARG A 156 -6.05 2.09 4.97
C ARG A 156 -4.59 2.31 5.32
N THR A 157 -4.37 3.00 6.44
CA THR A 157 -3.05 3.33 6.95
C THR A 157 -2.81 2.58 8.26
N TRP A 158 -1.63 1.98 8.40
CA TRP A 158 -1.09 1.45 9.64
C TRP A 158 0.23 2.12 9.96
N PHE A 159 0.53 2.23 11.24
CA PHE A 159 1.83 2.66 11.74
C PHE A 159 2.53 1.50 12.43
N LEU A 160 3.83 1.40 12.19
CA LEU A 160 4.68 0.36 12.74
C LEU A 160 5.88 1.01 13.44
N ILE A 161 6.35 0.37 14.50
CA ILE A 161 7.52 0.80 15.25
C ILE A 161 8.42 -0.38 15.58
N ASP A 162 9.73 -0.14 15.55
CA ASP A 162 10.70 -1.06 16.10
C ASP A 162 10.53 -1.19 17.62
N LYS A 163 10.28 -2.40 18.09
CA LYS A 163 10.16 -2.72 19.52
C LYS A 163 11.36 -3.51 20.05
N SER A 164 12.36 -3.76 19.22
CA SER A 164 13.50 -4.63 19.58
C SER A 164 14.41 -4.04 20.65
N ASN A 165 14.51 -2.71 20.74
CA ASN A 165 15.41 -2.00 21.65
C ASN A 165 14.69 -1.16 22.72
N GLY A 166 13.54 -1.65 23.20
CA GLY A 166 12.77 -0.98 24.25
C GLY A 166 12.25 0.39 23.81
N GLU A 167 12.65 1.45 24.51
CA GLU A 167 12.14 2.82 24.30
C GLU A 167 12.82 3.57 23.13
N SER A 168 13.88 3.01 22.55
CA SER A 168 14.66 3.65 21.47
C SER A 168 14.48 2.93 20.13
N PRO A 169 13.40 3.19 19.38
CA PRO A 169 13.15 2.54 18.10
C PRO A 169 14.25 2.88 17.09
N GLN A 170 14.78 1.87 16.38
CA GLN A 170 15.75 2.09 15.30
C GLN A 170 15.07 2.47 13.99
N TRP A 171 13.79 2.16 13.86
CA TRP A 171 12.97 2.52 12.72
C TRP A 171 11.50 2.71 13.12
N VAL A 172 10.81 3.53 12.33
CA VAL A 172 9.35 3.67 12.34
C VAL A 172 8.85 3.60 10.92
N ALA A 173 7.63 3.12 10.71
CA ALA A 173 7.09 2.98 9.38
C ALA A 173 5.61 3.35 9.28
N ARG A 174 5.21 3.79 8.10
CA ARG A 174 3.83 4.01 7.69
C ARG A 174 3.52 3.09 6.52
N LEU A 175 2.60 2.17 6.73
CA LEU A 175 2.06 1.30 5.69
C LEU A 175 0.74 1.88 5.19
N GLN A 176 0.64 2.15 3.89
CA GLN A 176 -0.61 2.54 3.25
C GLN A 176 -1.00 1.48 2.23
N VAL A 177 -2.20 0.92 2.36
CA VAL A 177 -2.77 -0.02 1.38
C VAL A 177 -3.88 0.70 0.62
N PHE A 178 -3.67 0.81 -0.67
CA PHE A 178 -4.59 1.34 -1.67
C PHE A 178 -5.41 0.17 -2.22
N ALA A 179 -6.73 0.34 -2.30
CA ALA A 179 -7.64 -0.68 -2.81
C ALA A 179 -8.66 -0.10 -3.78
N THR A 180 -9.08 -0.95 -4.71
CA THR A 180 -10.15 -0.65 -5.68
C THR A 180 -11.54 -0.66 -5.04
N THR A 181 -11.71 -1.46 -3.99
CA THR A 181 -12.97 -1.58 -3.23
C THR A 181 -12.70 -1.42 -1.73
N SER A 182 -13.67 -0.82 -1.02
CA SER A 182 -13.57 -0.61 0.43
C SER A 182 -13.58 -1.93 1.21
N GLU A 183 -14.26 -2.96 0.71
CA GLU A 183 -14.42 -4.26 1.37
C GLU A 183 -13.10 -5.04 1.55
N LEU A 184 -12.09 -4.74 0.74
CA LEU A 184 -10.78 -5.37 0.84
C LEU A 184 -10.03 -4.90 2.09
N LEU A 185 -10.18 -3.63 2.47
CA LEU A 185 -9.36 -3.01 3.52
C LEU A 185 -9.60 -3.56 4.94
N PRO A 186 -10.85 -3.86 5.37
CA PRO A 186 -11.09 -4.54 6.65
C PRO A 186 -10.51 -5.96 6.71
N ARG A 187 -10.50 -6.67 5.57
CA ARG A 187 -10.03 -8.06 5.46
C ARG A 187 -8.51 -8.15 5.29
N PHE A 188 -7.86 -7.09 4.83
CA PHE A 188 -6.42 -7.02 4.70
C PHE A 188 -5.71 -7.24 6.04
N ARG A 189 -4.58 -7.97 6.00
CA ARG A 189 -3.77 -8.31 7.16
C ARG A 189 -2.32 -7.96 6.84
N VAL A 190 -1.65 -7.22 7.72
CA VAL A 190 -0.26 -6.79 7.47
C VAL A 190 0.67 -7.99 7.24
N GLN A 191 0.36 -9.14 7.85
CA GLN A 191 1.11 -10.38 7.71
C GLN A 191 1.00 -11.04 6.33
N THR A 192 0.02 -10.64 5.49
CA THR A 192 -0.07 -11.16 4.12
C THR A 192 0.93 -10.50 3.17
N LEU A 193 1.57 -9.41 3.60
CA LEU A 193 2.68 -8.81 2.85
C LEU A 193 3.93 -9.67 3.01
N SER A 194 4.49 -10.07 1.88
CA SER A 194 5.73 -10.83 1.80
C SER A 194 6.75 -10.11 0.93
N ARG A 195 8.01 -10.59 0.97
CA ARG A 195 9.07 -10.13 0.08
C ARG A 195 8.69 -10.30 -1.40
N ASP A 196 7.98 -11.37 -1.73
CA ASP A 196 7.55 -11.67 -3.10
C ASP A 196 6.51 -10.67 -3.59
N ASN A 197 5.92 -9.89 -2.66
CA ASN A 197 5.05 -8.80 -3.02
C ASN A 197 5.79 -7.51 -3.36
N VAL A 198 7.12 -7.40 -3.26
CA VAL A 198 7.86 -6.13 -3.47
C VAL A 198 8.17 -5.91 -4.95
N CYS A 199 7.64 -4.82 -5.54
CA CYS A 199 7.89 -4.43 -6.93
C CYS A 199 8.93 -3.33 -7.09
N SER A 200 9.07 -2.47 -6.09
CA SER A 200 10.13 -1.47 -6.08
C SER A 200 10.56 -1.16 -4.66
N ALA A 201 11.81 -0.78 -4.49
CA ALA A 201 12.38 -0.41 -3.21
C ALA A 201 13.43 0.67 -3.42
N THR A 202 13.33 1.79 -2.68
CA THR A 202 14.29 2.88 -2.80
C THR A 202 14.68 3.33 -1.41
N ALA A 203 15.98 3.54 -1.17
CA ALA A 203 16.48 4.03 0.11
C ALA A 203 17.30 5.30 -0.07
N TRP A 204 17.13 6.22 0.88
CA TRP A 204 17.84 7.48 0.95
C TRP A 204 18.56 7.61 2.29
N ASP A 205 19.78 8.15 2.27
CA ASP A 205 20.49 8.47 3.50
C ASP A 205 19.90 9.71 4.21
N ALA A 206 20.46 10.06 5.37
CA ALA A 206 20.03 11.24 6.14
C ALA A 206 20.20 12.58 5.39
N HIS A 207 20.94 12.61 4.29
CA HIS A 207 21.11 13.79 3.43
C HIS A 207 20.16 13.78 2.23
N GLY A 208 19.24 12.82 2.15
CA GLY A 208 18.29 12.67 1.05
C GLY A 208 18.91 12.13 -0.24
N ARG A 209 20.13 11.58 -0.19
CA ARG A 209 20.78 10.99 -1.37
C ARG A 209 20.29 9.56 -1.55
N THR A 210 19.88 9.18 -2.76
CA THR A 210 19.50 7.80 -3.04
C THR A 210 20.73 6.89 -2.97
N VAL A 211 20.71 5.91 -2.07
CA VAL A 211 21.81 4.97 -1.83
C VAL A 211 21.47 3.54 -2.25
N TYR A 212 20.20 3.28 -2.53
CA TYR A 212 19.72 2.00 -3.05
C TYR A 212 18.48 2.21 -3.88
N ASN A 213 18.39 1.48 -5.00
CA ASN A 213 17.19 1.39 -5.80
C ASN A 213 17.00 -0.03 -6.31
N TYR A 214 15.76 -0.47 -6.33
CA TYR A 214 15.32 -1.68 -6.97
C TYR A 214 14.01 -1.40 -7.67
N ASP A 215 13.92 -1.88 -8.90
CA ASP A 215 12.70 -1.87 -9.70
C ASP A 215 12.58 -3.21 -10.41
N TRP A 216 11.49 -3.92 -10.15
CA TRP A 216 11.17 -5.19 -10.79
C TRP A 216 11.02 -5.06 -12.31
N GLY A 217 10.42 -3.96 -12.78
CA GLY A 217 10.15 -3.74 -14.20
C GLY A 217 11.36 -3.26 -14.98
N TRP A 218 12.42 -2.82 -14.29
CA TRP A 218 13.58 -2.20 -14.92
C TRP A 218 14.88 -2.59 -14.21
N GLU A 219 15.41 -3.77 -14.52
CA GLU A 219 16.61 -4.30 -13.87
C GLU A 219 17.84 -3.36 -14.00
N ASP A 220 17.92 -2.62 -15.11
CA ASP A 220 19.01 -1.67 -15.39
C ASP A 220 18.98 -0.43 -14.50
N SER A 221 17.83 -0.10 -13.88
CA SER A 221 17.69 1.05 -12.98
C SER A 221 17.96 0.68 -11.52
N SER A 222 18.10 -0.61 -11.21
CA SER A 222 18.43 -1.08 -9.87
C SER A 222 19.90 -0.79 -9.56
N TYR A 223 20.25 -0.45 -8.32
CA TYR A 223 21.62 -0.26 -7.84
C TYR A 223 21.69 -0.30 -6.30
N ASN A 224 22.88 -0.55 -5.76
CA ASN A 224 23.15 -0.53 -4.33
C ASN A 224 24.51 0.14 -4.09
N CYS A 225 24.50 1.38 -3.62
CA CYS A 225 25.71 2.16 -3.36
C CYS A 225 26.31 1.90 -1.97
N ILE A 226 25.65 1.07 -1.14
CA ILE A 226 26.09 0.76 0.23
C ILE A 226 26.99 -0.49 0.24
N TYR A 227 26.59 -1.51 -0.53
CA TYR A 227 27.23 -2.83 -0.50
C TYR A 227 27.54 -3.40 -1.89
N ASP A 228 27.52 -2.57 -2.93
CA ASP A 228 27.74 -2.95 -4.33
C ASP A 228 26.88 -4.18 -4.71
N ASP A 229 27.49 -5.30 -5.10
CA ASP A 229 26.80 -6.51 -5.57
C ASP A 229 26.32 -7.45 -4.46
N LYS A 230 26.45 -7.09 -3.19
CA LYS A 230 26.11 -7.99 -2.08
C LYS A 230 24.59 -8.21 -1.97
N PRO A 231 24.11 -9.47 -1.87
CA PRO A 231 22.70 -9.75 -1.65
C PRO A 231 22.25 -9.35 -0.24
N LEU A 232 21.10 -8.68 -0.15
CA LEU A 232 20.52 -8.22 1.11
C LEU A 232 19.52 -9.25 1.68
N GLN A 233 19.40 -9.26 3.02
CA GLN A 233 18.48 -10.13 3.77
C GLN A 233 17.11 -9.47 3.98
N GLY A 234 16.12 -10.20 4.51
CA GLY A 234 14.80 -9.67 4.83
C GLY A 234 13.92 -9.34 3.61
N ALA A 235 13.07 -8.32 3.76
CA ALA A 235 12.11 -7.91 2.73
C ALA A 235 12.75 -7.26 1.49
N HIS A 236 14.08 -7.15 1.41
CA HIS A 236 14.75 -6.59 0.25
C HIS A 236 14.64 -7.53 -0.96
N PRO A 237 14.20 -7.06 -2.12
CA PRO A 237 14.13 -7.88 -3.32
C PRO A 237 15.55 -8.25 -3.84
N ARG A 238 15.68 -9.41 -4.50
CA ARG A 238 16.93 -9.87 -5.14
C ARG A 238 16.93 -9.51 -6.61
N ARG A 239 18.10 -9.14 -7.15
CA ARG A 239 18.32 -9.16 -8.60
C ARG A 239 18.14 -10.58 -9.11
N ARG A 240 17.44 -10.74 -10.23
CA ARG A 240 17.48 -12.01 -10.98
C ARG A 240 18.88 -12.16 -11.57
N GLN A 241 19.51 -13.30 -11.34
CA GLN A 241 20.69 -13.64 -12.11
C GLN A 241 20.20 -13.99 -13.52
N ARG A 242 20.76 -13.34 -14.55
CA ARG A 242 20.61 -13.81 -15.93
C ARG A 242 21.04 -15.27 -15.97
N LYS A 243 20.13 -16.17 -16.34
CA LYS A 243 20.53 -17.51 -16.79
C LYS A 243 21.40 -17.28 -18.02
N GLN A 244 22.72 -17.39 -17.89
CA GLN A 244 23.57 -17.58 -19.05
C GLN A 244 23.15 -18.91 -19.67
N GLY A 245 22.53 -18.84 -20.85
CA GLY A 245 22.25 -20.01 -21.66
C GLY A 245 23.56 -20.75 -21.92
N ARG A 246 23.61 -22.02 -21.51
CA ARG A 246 24.57 -23.00 -22.03
C ARG A 246 24.02 -23.55 -23.33
#